data_AF-A0A1C7LTF4-F1
#
_entry.id   AF-A0A1C7LTF4-F1
#
_cell.length_a   1.000
_cell.length_b   1.000
_cell.length_c   1.000
_cell.angle_alpha   90.00
_cell.angle_beta   90.00
_cell.angle_gamma   90.00
#
_symmetry.space_group_name_H-M   'P 1'
#
loop_
_entity.id
_entity.type
_entity.pdbx_description
1 polymer ?
#
loop_
_entity_poly.entity_id
_entity_poly.type
_entity_poly.pdbx_seq_one_letter_code
_entity_poly.pdbx_strand_id
1 'polypeptide(L)'
;MTKRILEYLTDEQVTQFRRDGYLRLPSFLSPDETEALLTRSKQLLDNFSLEEHPLTKFTTGDDNHVGDDYFLTSGDKIRFFLEEGAVSPDGKLNRDKHKAVNKIGHGLHELDPVFRNVTLENPSMKAVVRDLQFHHDPVALQSMVICKQPQIGGEVPEHNDSTFLYTNPPSAVGFWIALEKCTPENGALSFLPGSHLTAPITKRFIRLPEGGTGFEQLTPPEQAPKQPEGKYVLETCMPGDMVVIHGSVLHKSERNLSLRTRFAYTFHMIESPPYAVYDEKNWLQPTLQMPFSHILDVPNTTVVPVGA
;
A
#
# COMPACT_ATOMS: atom_id res chain seq x y z
N MET A 1 1.52 34.18 -11.84
CA MET A 1 2.06 32.82 -11.62
C MET A 1 2.09 32.12 -12.96
N THR A 2 3.27 31.72 -13.44
CA THR A 2 3.40 30.91 -14.66
C THR A 2 2.82 29.53 -14.37
N LYS A 3 1.77 29.13 -15.08
CA LYS A 3 1.17 27.80 -14.95
C LYS A 3 2.25 26.77 -15.30
N ARG A 4 2.66 25.93 -14.35
CA ARG A 4 3.67 24.88 -14.59
C ARG A 4 3.09 23.90 -15.60
N ILE A 5 3.93 23.48 -16.55
CA ILE A 5 3.59 22.44 -17.51
C ILE A 5 3.76 21.10 -16.78
N LEU A 6 2.67 20.35 -16.67
CA LEU A 6 2.68 18.99 -16.12
C LEU A 6 3.42 18.05 -17.09
N GLU A 7 4.16 17.09 -16.56
CA GLU A 7 5.05 16.21 -17.31
C GLU A 7 4.35 14.93 -17.81
N TYR A 8 3.33 14.47 -17.09
CA TYR A 8 2.60 13.23 -17.31
C TYR A 8 1.09 13.37 -17.09
N LEU A 9 0.67 13.94 -15.95
CA LEU A 9 -0.74 14.11 -15.62
C LEU A 9 -1.36 15.30 -16.36
N THR A 10 -2.66 15.23 -16.56
CA THR A 10 -3.46 16.39 -16.97
C THR A 10 -3.95 17.19 -15.75
N ASP A 11 -4.29 18.46 -15.95
CA ASP A 11 -4.91 19.28 -14.90
C ASP A 11 -6.19 18.63 -14.34
N GLU A 12 -6.98 17.97 -15.19
CA GLU A 12 -8.20 17.27 -14.78
C GLU A 12 -7.88 16.07 -13.88
N GLN A 13 -6.85 15.28 -14.21
CA GLN A 13 -6.43 14.15 -13.38
C GLN A 13 -5.90 14.59 -12.02
N VAL A 14 -5.11 15.67 -11.96
CA VAL A 14 -4.69 16.27 -10.69
C VAL A 14 -5.90 16.75 -9.89
N THR A 15 -6.86 17.39 -10.56
CA THR A 15 -8.11 17.84 -9.92
C THR A 15 -8.95 16.68 -9.40
N GLN A 16 -9.04 15.58 -10.17
CA GLN A 16 -9.74 14.36 -9.78
C GLN A 16 -9.11 13.73 -8.54
N PHE A 17 -7.78 13.56 -8.50
CA PHE A 17 -7.10 13.01 -7.31
C PHE A 17 -7.41 13.85 -6.07
N ARG A 18 -7.40 15.18 -6.20
CA ARG A 18 -7.70 16.10 -5.09
C ARG A 18 -9.15 16.04 -4.61
N ARG A 19 -10.09 15.88 -5.55
CA ARG A 19 -11.53 15.81 -5.27
C ARG A 19 -11.92 14.46 -4.68
N ASP A 20 -11.41 13.37 -5.25
CA ASP A 20 -11.90 12.02 -5.00
C ASP A 20 -11.00 11.25 -4.01
N GLY A 21 -9.75 11.68 -3.81
CA GLY A 21 -8.78 11.00 -2.93
C GLY A 21 -8.11 9.80 -3.59
N TYR A 22 -8.43 9.53 -4.85
CA TYR A 22 -7.75 8.50 -5.63
C TYR A 22 -7.85 8.81 -7.13
N LEU A 23 -6.98 8.19 -7.93
CA LEU A 23 -6.93 8.38 -9.38
C LEU A 23 -6.46 7.09 -10.07
N ARG A 24 -7.24 6.61 -11.04
CA ARG A 24 -6.79 5.52 -11.93
C ARG A 24 -6.09 6.09 -13.17
N LEU A 25 -4.92 5.54 -13.48
CA LEU A 25 -4.11 5.76 -14.66
C LEU A 25 -4.07 4.48 -15.49
N PRO A 26 -4.90 4.36 -16.54
CA PRO A 26 -4.94 3.16 -17.37
C PRO A 26 -3.62 2.96 -18.11
N SER A 27 -3.19 1.70 -18.24
CA SER A 27 -1.97 1.32 -18.98
C SER A 27 -0.74 2.15 -18.59
N PHE A 28 -0.58 2.42 -17.29
CA PHE A 28 0.56 3.17 -16.76
C PHE A 28 1.88 2.41 -16.99
N LEU A 29 1.90 1.11 -16.69
CA LEU A 29 3.00 0.24 -17.08
C LEU A 29 2.77 -0.37 -18.46
N SER A 30 3.86 -0.54 -19.20
CA SER A 30 3.84 -1.33 -20.42
C SER A 30 3.52 -2.80 -20.13
N PRO A 31 3.06 -3.58 -21.13
CA PRO A 31 2.88 -5.02 -20.98
C PRO A 31 4.15 -5.74 -20.51
N ASP A 32 5.32 -5.33 -20.99
CA ASP A 32 6.59 -5.95 -20.64
C ASP A 32 7.00 -5.68 -19.18
N GLU A 33 6.83 -4.43 -18.70
CA GLU A 33 7.08 -4.09 -17.28
C GLU A 33 6.10 -4.82 -16.36
N THR A 34 4.83 -4.91 -16.76
CA THR A 34 3.78 -5.61 -16.00
C THR A 34 4.07 -7.10 -15.90
N GLU A 35 4.44 -7.74 -17.02
CA GLU A 35 4.79 -9.16 -17.04
C GLU A 35 6.09 -9.42 -16.27
N ALA A 36 7.08 -8.53 -16.35
CA ALA A 36 8.33 -8.66 -15.57
C ALA A 36 8.05 -8.69 -14.06
N LEU A 37 7.19 -7.78 -13.56
CA LEU A 37 6.76 -7.78 -12.16
C LEU A 37 5.98 -9.05 -11.78
N LEU A 38 5.06 -9.50 -12.64
CA LEU A 38 4.26 -10.69 -12.39
C LEU A 38 5.12 -11.96 -12.37
N THR A 39 5.97 -12.13 -13.37
CA THR A 39 6.92 -13.24 -13.45
C THR A 39 7.85 -13.23 -12.24
N ARG A 40 8.39 -12.07 -11.87
CA ARG A 40 9.26 -11.98 -10.69
C ARG A 40 8.53 -12.32 -9.40
N SER A 41 7.29 -11.87 -9.24
CA SER A 41 6.43 -12.22 -8.11
C SER A 41 6.24 -13.74 -7.98
N LYS A 42 5.99 -14.44 -9.10
CA LYS A 42 5.86 -15.91 -9.12
C LYS A 42 7.18 -16.60 -8.78
N GLN A 43 8.31 -16.13 -9.30
CA GLN A 43 9.63 -16.67 -8.94
C GLN A 43 9.93 -16.52 -7.44
N LEU A 44 9.56 -15.39 -6.82
CA LEU A 44 9.69 -15.22 -5.38
C LEU A 44 8.86 -16.25 -4.61
N LEU A 45 7.64 -16.54 -5.06
CA LEU A 45 6.77 -17.57 -4.47
C LEU A 45 7.31 -19.00 -4.64
N ASP A 46 7.97 -19.29 -5.76
CA ASP A 46 8.56 -20.61 -6.00
C ASP A 46 9.78 -20.84 -5.07
N ASN A 47 10.59 -19.80 -4.91
CA ASN A 47 11.87 -19.86 -4.21
C ASN A 47 11.79 -19.71 -2.68
N PHE A 48 10.67 -19.25 -2.11
CA PHE A 48 10.61 -19.08 -0.64
C PHE A 48 10.55 -20.43 0.09
N SER A 49 11.34 -20.58 1.15
CA SER A 49 11.36 -21.80 1.97
C SER A 49 10.39 -21.68 3.14
N LEU A 50 9.82 -22.82 3.55
CA LEU A 50 9.06 -22.93 4.80
C LEU A 50 9.91 -23.41 5.98
N GLU A 51 11.15 -23.86 5.74
CA GLU A 51 12.00 -24.48 6.78
C GLU A 51 12.26 -23.54 7.95
N GLU A 52 12.46 -22.25 7.67
CA GLU A 52 12.68 -21.19 8.67
C GLU A 52 11.49 -20.23 8.79
N HIS A 53 10.36 -20.53 8.13
CA HIS A 53 9.21 -19.65 8.09
C HIS A 53 8.29 -19.88 9.29
N PRO A 54 7.98 -18.86 10.11
CA PRO A 54 7.15 -19.01 11.33
C PRO A 54 5.64 -19.18 11.06
N LEU A 55 5.26 -19.47 9.81
CA LEU A 55 3.88 -19.50 9.33
C LEU A 55 3.04 -18.25 9.71
N THR A 56 3.67 -17.08 9.80
CA THR A 56 2.99 -15.80 10.10
C THR A 56 1.83 -15.56 9.14
N LYS A 57 0.64 -15.33 9.74
CA LYS A 57 -0.60 -15.01 9.02
C LYS A 57 -0.74 -13.50 8.89
N PHE A 58 -1.34 -13.05 7.79
CA PHE A 58 -1.77 -11.66 7.65
C PHE A 58 -3.21 -11.51 8.17
N THR A 59 -3.42 -10.62 9.15
CA THR A 59 -4.74 -10.29 9.71
C THR A 59 -4.89 -8.77 9.79
N THR A 60 -6.01 -8.24 9.31
CA THR A 60 -6.32 -6.79 9.32
C THR A 60 -7.31 -6.39 10.42
N GLY A 61 -7.65 -7.30 11.34
CA GLY A 61 -8.59 -7.04 12.43
C GLY A 61 -7.97 -6.29 13.60
N ASP A 62 -8.82 -5.64 14.41
CA ASP A 62 -8.45 -4.93 15.64
C ASP A 62 -8.04 -5.86 16.81
N ASP A 63 -7.80 -7.14 16.54
CA ASP A 63 -7.39 -8.11 17.56
C ASP A 63 -5.91 -7.87 17.94
N ASN A 64 -5.67 -7.65 19.24
CA ASN A 64 -4.47 -7.09 19.89
C ASN A 64 -3.13 -7.87 19.74
N HIS A 65 -2.86 -8.57 18.63
CA HIS A 65 -1.56 -9.20 18.37
C HIS A 65 -1.23 -9.31 16.87
N VAL A 66 -1.29 -8.19 16.13
CA VAL A 66 -0.97 -8.14 14.69
C VAL A 66 0.54 -8.02 14.46
N GLY A 67 1.29 -9.08 14.76
CA GLY A 67 2.67 -9.19 14.29
C GLY A 67 3.62 -9.82 15.30
N ASP A 68 4.17 -10.97 14.91
CA ASP A 68 5.38 -11.51 15.52
C ASP A 68 6.62 -10.70 15.08
N ASP A 69 7.79 -11.05 15.61
CA ASP A 69 9.06 -10.43 15.23
C ASP A 69 9.33 -10.52 13.72
N TYR A 70 8.78 -11.54 13.05
CA TYR A 70 8.91 -11.73 11.62
C TYR A 70 8.12 -10.69 10.81
N PHE A 71 6.98 -10.21 11.31
CA PHE A 71 6.33 -9.02 10.75
C PHE A 71 7.08 -7.74 11.10
N LEU A 72 7.36 -7.50 12.37
CA LEU A 72 7.94 -6.24 12.83
C LEU A 72 9.33 -5.95 12.26
N THR A 73 10.12 -6.96 11.93
CA THR A 73 11.47 -6.78 11.33
C THR A 73 11.48 -6.97 9.81
N SER A 74 10.30 -6.89 9.15
CA SER A 74 10.18 -7.10 7.70
C SER A 74 10.33 -5.84 6.84
N GLY A 75 10.38 -4.66 7.46
CA GLY A 75 10.46 -3.37 6.76
C GLY A 75 11.61 -3.31 5.76
N ASP A 76 12.73 -3.95 6.09
CA ASP A 76 13.95 -3.99 5.28
C ASP A 76 14.28 -5.39 4.73
N LYS A 77 13.25 -6.20 4.46
CA LYS A 77 13.37 -7.57 3.93
C LYS A 77 12.32 -7.85 2.86
N ILE A 78 12.51 -8.95 2.13
CA ILE A 78 11.48 -9.60 1.32
C ILE A 78 11.01 -10.85 2.08
N ARG A 79 9.87 -10.74 2.75
CA ARG A 79 9.23 -11.79 3.56
C ARG A 79 7.84 -12.11 3.03
N PHE A 80 7.32 -13.26 3.45
CA PHE A 80 6.09 -13.85 2.95
C PHE A 80 5.07 -13.91 4.08
N PHE A 81 3.83 -13.53 3.82
CA PHE A 81 2.76 -13.54 4.83
C PHE A 81 1.61 -14.37 4.30
N LEU A 82 1.14 -15.32 5.09
CA LEU A 82 0.19 -16.33 4.66
C LEU A 82 -1.26 -15.84 4.82
N GLU A 83 -2.14 -16.33 3.95
CA GLU A 83 -3.59 -16.22 4.12
C GLU A 83 -4.01 -16.99 5.38
N GLU A 84 -4.89 -16.41 6.18
CA GLU A 84 -5.42 -17.07 7.37
C GLU A 84 -6.07 -18.42 7.01
N GLY A 85 -6.84 -18.45 5.92
CA GLY A 85 -7.49 -19.67 5.42
C GLY A 85 -6.54 -20.72 4.83
N ALA A 86 -5.24 -20.45 4.73
CA ALA A 86 -4.25 -21.41 4.27
C ALA A 86 -3.61 -22.20 5.41
N VAL A 87 -3.77 -21.76 6.66
CA VAL A 87 -3.21 -22.42 7.86
C VAL A 87 -4.35 -23.06 8.64
N SER A 88 -4.27 -24.37 8.83
CA SER A 88 -5.25 -25.14 9.61
C SER A 88 -5.05 -24.96 11.12
N PRO A 89 -6.05 -25.32 11.97
CA PRO A 89 -5.97 -25.13 13.42
C PRO A 89 -4.80 -25.83 14.12
N ASP A 90 -4.21 -26.87 13.51
CA ASP A 90 -3.02 -27.56 14.02
C ASP A 90 -1.70 -26.88 13.58
N GLY A 91 -1.79 -25.71 12.96
CA GLY A 91 -0.63 -24.91 12.55
C GLY A 91 0.02 -25.38 11.25
N LYS A 92 -0.64 -26.18 10.42
CA LYS A 92 -0.08 -26.65 9.13
C LYS A 92 -0.75 -26.01 7.92
N LEU A 93 -0.03 -25.94 6.82
CA LEU A 93 -0.61 -25.57 5.53
C LEU A 93 -1.62 -26.61 5.05
N ASN A 94 -2.78 -26.13 4.60
CA ASN A 94 -3.82 -26.98 3.99
C ASN A 94 -3.77 -26.98 2.45
N ARG A 95 -2.73 -26.39 1.86
CA ARG A 95 -2.52 -26.23 0.41
C ARG A 95 -1.04 -26.01 0.10
N ASP A 96 -0.71 -26.02 -1.18
CA ASP A 96 0.65 -25.69 -1.64
C ASP A 96 1.10 -24.30 -1.17
N LYS A 97 2.37 -24.18 -0.77
CA LYS A 97 2.95 -22.93 -0.25
C LYS A 97 2.74 -21.72 -1.18
N HIS A 98 2.86 -21.93 -2.49
CA HIS A 98 2.70 -20.87 -3.49
C HIS A 98 1.24 -20.39 -3.63
N LYS A 99 0.27 -21.18 -3.14
CA LYS A 99 -1.16 -20.84 -3.06
C LYS A 99 -1.58 -20.37 -1.67
N ALA A 100 -0.66 -20.32 -0.72
CA ALA A 100 -0.91 -19.96 0.67
C ALA A 100 -0.53 -18.50 0.99
N VAL A 101 0.34 -17.88 0.19
CA VAL A 101 0.82 -16.51 0.44
C VAL A 101 -0.25 -15.48 0.10
N ASN A 102 -0.59 -14.64 1.08
CA ASN A 102 -1.43 -13.45 0.93
C ASN A 102 -0.62 -12.31 0.30
N LYS A 103 0.54 -12.01 0.88
CA LYS A 103 1.43 -10.93 0.43
C LYS A 103 2.92 -11.23 0.61
N ILE A 104 3.73 -10.51 -0.15
CA ILE A 104 5.19 -10.44 -0.03
C ILE A 104 5.55 -9.00 0.35
N GLY A 105 6.44 -8.77 1.31
CA GLY A 105 6.82 -7.42 1.76
C GLY A 105 7.97 -7.38 2.78
N HIS A 106 8.47 -6.22 3.21
CA HIS A 106 8.01 -4.88 2.82
C HIS A 106 9.07 -4.06 2.04
N GLY A 107 10.23 -4.66 1.73
CA GLY A 107 11.37 -4.00 1.08
C GLY A 107 11.64 -4.38 -0.38
N LEU A 108 10.64 -4.83 -1.16
CA LEU A 108 10.85 -5.20 -2.59
C LEU A 108 11.45 -4.05 -3.41
N HIS A 109 10.95 -2.82 -3.24
CA HIS A 109 11.42 -1.62 -3.95
C HIS A 109 12.91 -1.30 -3.71
N GLU A 110 13.47 -1.75 -2.59
CA GLU A 110 14.90 -1.56 -2.29
C GLU A 110 15.75 -2.76 -2.73
N LEU A 111 15.25 -3.97 -2.47
CA LEU A 111 16.07 -5.19 -2.52
C LEU A 111 15.97 -5.95 -3.84
N ASP A 112 14.94 -5.71 -4.65
CA ASP A 112 14.74 -6.42 -5.91
C ASP A 112 14.77 -5.46 -7.11
N PRO A 113 15.70 -5.65 -8.07
CA PRO A 113 15.89 -4.73 -9.19
C PRO A 113 14.64 -4.48 -10.05
N VAL A 114 13.74 -5.47 -10.19
CA VAL A 114 12.56 -5.32 -11.06
C VAL A 114 11.56 -4.36 -10.41
N PHE A 115 11.34 -4.51 -9.10
CA PHE A 115 10.45 -3.63 -8.33
C PHE A 115 11.07 -2.24 -8.11
N ARG A 116 12.40 -2.20 -7.86
CA ARG A 116 13.17 -0.96 -7.76
C ARG A 116 13.04 -0.12 -9.03
N ASN A 117 13.21 -0.75 -10.20
CA ASN A 117 13.13 -0.05 -11.48
C ASN A 117 11.79 0.70 -11.62
N VAL A 118 10.68 0.08 -11.22
CA VAL A 118 9.35 0.70 -11.29
C VAL A 118 9.14 1.79 -10.24
N THR A 119 9.61 1.59 -9.01
CA THR A 119 9.35 2.52 -7.89
C THR A 119 10.31 3.71 -7.84
N LEU A 120 11.61 3.47 -8.00
CA LEU A 120 12.67 4.45 -7.73
C LEU A 120 13.36 4.97 -9.00
N GLU A 121 13.25 4.27 -10.12
CA GLU A 121 14.04 4.59 -11.33
C GLU A 121 13.17 4.96 -12.54
N ASN A 122 11.88 4.61 -12.53
CA ASN A 122 10.97 4.83 -13.65
C ASN A 122 10.66 6.34 -13.84
N PRO A 123 11.00 6.93 -15.01
CA PRO A 123 10.78 8.35 -15.26
C PRO A 123 9.31 8.78 -15.22
N SER A 124 8.39 7.94 -15.70
CA SER A 124 6.95 8.19 -15.67
C SER A 124 6.41 8.19 -14.25
N MET A 125 6.92 7.30 -13.37
CA MET A 125 6.57 7.31 -11.95
C MET A 125 7.01 8.62 -11.30
N LYS A 126 8.26 9.03 -11.51
CA LYS A 126 8.77 10.29 -10.97
C LYS A 126 7.99 11.50 -11.53
N ALA A 127 7.56 11.45 -12.79
CA ALA A 127 6.74 12.50 -13.41
C ALA A 127 5.35 12.59 -12.77
N VAL A 128 4.67 11.47 -12.53
CA VAL A 128 3.41 11.43 -11.77
C VAL A 128 3.58 12.05 -10.38
N VAL A 129 4.64 11.67 -9.66
CA VAL A 129 4.93 12.20 -8.32
C VAL A 129 5.19 13.71 -8.35
N ARG A 130 5.94 14.20 -9.34
CA ARG A 130 6.17 15.64 -9.56
C ARG A 130 4.88 16.40 -9.87
N ASP A 131 4.02 15.84 -10.72
CA ASP A 131 2.78 16.50 -11.15
C ASP A 131 1.71 16.56 -10.07
N LEU A 132 1.64 15.55 -9.19
CA LEU A 132 0.75 15.58 -8.04
C LEU A 132 1.07 16.75 -7.10
N GLN A 133 2.37 17.09 -6.97
CA GLN A 133 2.88 18.10 -6.05
C GLN A 133 2.40 17.89 -4.61
N PHE A 134 2.16 16.64 -4.23
CA PHE A 134 1.65 16.28 -2.91
C PHE A 134 2.74 16.40 -1.85
N HIS A 135 3.99 16.12 -2.22
CA HIS A 135 5.16 16.19 -1.36
C HIS A 135 6.24 17.13 -1.90
N HIS A 136 7.02 17.71 -0.98
CA HIS A 136 8.24 18.43 -1.26
C HIS A 136 9.36 17.42 -1.57
N ASP A 137 9.60 16.47 -0.67
CA ASP A 137 10.68 15.50 -0.80
C ASP A 137 10.20 14.09 -0.39
N PRO A 138 9.48 13.40 -1.31
CA PRO A 138 8.88 12.10 -1.03
C PRO A 138 9.92 10.98 -0.91
N VAL A 139 9.74 10.14 0.11
CA VAL A 139 10.56 8.92 0.33
C VAL A 139 9.70 7.66 0.26
N ALA A 140 10.27 6.58 -0.28
CA ALA A 140 9.62 5.27 -0.36
C ALA A 140 9.61 4.59 1.01
N LEU A 141 8.41 4.32 1.52
CA LEU A 141 8.20 3.80 2.88
C LEU A 141 8.16 2.28 2.91
N GLN A 142 7.38 1.69 2.01
CA GLN A 142 7.17 0.25 1.94
C GLN A 142 6.72 -0.16 0.55
N SER A 143 6.84 -1.45 0.25
CA SER A 143 6.33 -2.06 -0.96
C SER A 143 5.87 -3.49 -0.72
N MET A 144 4.81 -3.91 -1.40
CA MET A 144 4.24 -5.24 -1.26
C MET A 144 3.79 -5.80 -2.61
N VAL A 145 3.84 -7.12 -2.75
CA VAL A 145 3.03 -7.85 -3.74
C VAL A 145 1.84 -8.46 -3.03
N ILE A 146 0.63 -8.19 -3.50
CA ILE A 146 -0.62 -8.76 -2.98
C ILE A 146 -1.10 -9.83 -3.95
N CYS A 147 -1.19 -11.09 -3.51
CA CYS A 147 -1.50 -12.22 -4.38
C CYS A 147 -3.01 -12.41 -4.62
N LYS A 148 -3.84 -12.14 -3.59
CA LYS A 148 -5.29 -12.47 -3.54
C LYS A 148 -5.54 -13.86 -4.13
N GLN A 149 -5.16 -14.89 -3.38
CA GLN A 149 -5.21 -16.27 -3.83
C GLN A 149 -6.65 -16.69 -4.23
N PRO A 150 -6.83 -17.61 -5.19
CA PRO A 150 -8.17 -18.07 -5.58
C PRO A 150 -8.92 -18.64 -4.38
N GLN A 151 -10.21 -18.33 -4.28
CA GLN A 151 -11.17 -18.80 -3.27
C GLN A 151 -10.90 -18.37 -1.81
N ILE A 152 -9.63 -18.18 -1.44
CA ILE A 152 -9.23 -17.85 -0.06
C ILE A 152 -8.65 -16.47 0.10
N GLY A 153 -8.44 -15.73 -0.99
CA GLY A 153 -7.88 -14.38 -0.95
C GLY A 153 -8.67 -13.51 0.01
N GLY A 154 -8.08 -13.19 1.17
CA GLY A 154 -8.77 -12.55 2.28
C GLY A 154 -9.35 -11.20 1.90
N GLU A 155 -10.48 -10.82 2.51
CA GLU A 155 -10.97 -9.45 2.42
C GLU A 155 -9.98 -8.49 3.07
N VAL A 156 -9.95 -7.26 2.57
CA VAL A 156 -9.31 -6.15 3.26
C VAL A 156 -10.46 -5.24 3.69
N PRO A 157 -10.78 -5.16 4.99
CA PRO A 157 -11.81 -4.30 5.51
C PRO A 157 -11.59 -2.83 5.13
N GLU A 158 -12.64 -2.04 5.32
CA GLU A 158 -12.55 -0.59 5.18
C GLU A 158 -11.46 -0.02 6.10
N HIS A 159 -10.54 0.75 5.50
CA HIS A 159 -9.49 1.43 6.21
C HIS A 159 -8.96 2.62 5.39
N ASN A 160 -8.06 3.38 6.00
CA ASN A 160 -7.18 4.33 5.34
C ASN A 160 -5.71 3.98 5.65
N ASP A 161 -4.80 4.24 4.72
CA ASP A 161 -3.40 3.87 4.87
C ASP A 161 -2.68 4.70 5.94
N SER A 162 -3.07 5.96 6.12
CA SER A 162 -2.49 6.88 7.12
C SER A 162 -2.69 6.40 8.57
N THR A 163 -3.62 5.46 8.83
CA THR A 163 -3.73 4.76 10.12
C THR A 163 -2.50 3.87 10.37
N PHE A 164 -1.97 3.22 9.34
CA PHE A 164 -0.85 2.27 9.44
C PHE A 164 0.51 2.90 9.13
N LEU A 165 0.51 3.96 8.31
CA LEU A 165 1.69 4.65 7.78
C LEU A 165 1.67 6.10 8.26
N TYR A 166 1.58 6.27 9.57
CA TYR A 166 1.28 7.56 10.18
C TYR A 166 2.44 8.55 10.05
N THR A 167 2.12 9.77 9.67
CA THR A 167 2.99 10.95 9.80
C THR A 167 2.20 12.10 10.39
N ASN A 168 2.89 13.10 10.94
CA ASN A 168 2.26 14.35 11.37
C ASN A 168 2.85 15.56 10.61
N PRO A 169 2.06 16.23 9.75
CA PRO A 169 0.71 15.87 9.31
C PRO A 169 0.67 14.56 8.47
N PRO A 170 -0.50 13.91 8.29
CA PRO A 170 -0.63 12.73 7.46
C PRO A 170 -0.19 12.98 6.01
N SER A 171 0.67 12.11 5.49
CA SER A 171 1.32 12.32 4.19
C SER A 171 1.45 11.04 3.36
N ALA A 172 0.86 9.92 3.76
CA ALA A 172 0.95 8.70 2.97
C ALA A 172 0.27 8.86 1.59
N VAL A 173 0.92 8.36 0.55
CA VAL A 173 0.32 8.14 -0.78
C VAL A 173 0.67 6.74 -1.23
N GLY A 174 -0.35 5.95 -1.53
CA GLY A 174 -0.22 4.61 -2.09
C GLY A 174 -0.25 4.61 -3.62
N PHE A 175 0.55 3.75 -4.20
CA PHE A 175 0.50 3.42 -5.63
C PHE A 175 0.20 1.93 -5.71
N TRP A 176 -0.90 1.60 -6.36
CA TRP A 176 -1.35 0.22 -6.52
C TRP A 176 -1.41 -0.09 -8.00
N ILE A 177 -0.70 -1.13 -8.45
CA ILE A 177 -0.54 -1.48 -9.85
C ILE A 177 -1.10 -2.89 -10.06
N ALA A 178 -2.09 -3.01 -10.93
CA ALA A 178 -2.65 -4.29 -11.31
C ALA A 178 -1.64 -5.08 -12.15
N LEU A 179 -1.23 -6.26 -11.69
CA LEU A 179 -0.40 -7.18 -12.48
C LEU A 179 -1.26 -8.20 -13.24
N GLU A 180 -2.50 -8.39 -12.78
CA GLU A 180 -3.52 -9.22 -13.41
C GLU A 180 -4.83 -8.44 -13.54
N LYS A 181 -5.76 -8.98 -14.34
CA LYS A 181 -7.09 -8.38 -14.47
C LYS A 181 -7.83 -8.40 -13.13
N CYS A 182 -8.34 -7.24 -12.72
CA CYS A 182 -9.04 -7.04 -11.46
C CYS A 182 -10.53 -6.80 -11.72
N THR A 183 -11.36 -7.65 -11.14
CA THR A 183 -12.81 -7.71 -11.34
C THR A 183 -13.52 -7.70 -9.97
N PRO A 184 -14.85 -7.47 -9.93
CA PRO A 184 -15.60 -7.58 -8.69
C PRO A 184 -15.39 -8.95 -8.01
N GLU A 185 -15.33 -10.03 -8.80
CA GLU A 185 -15.32 -11.41 -8.31
C GLU A 185 -13.95 -11.86 -7.75
N ASN A 186 -12.86 -11.20 -8.15
CA ASN A 186 -11.50 -11.50 -7.66
C ASN A 186 -10.94 -10.43 -6.70
N GLY A 187 -11.80 -9.55 -6.18
CA GLY A 187 -11.44 -8.61 -5.12
C GLY A 187 -10.76 -7.35 -5.64
N ALA A 188 -11.35 -6.70 -6.64
CA ALA A 188 -11.02 -5.33 -7.01
C ALA A 188 -11.22 -4.34 -5.84
N LEU A 189 -10.51 -3.21 -5.89
CA LEU A 189 -10.61 -2.17 -4.86
C LEU A 189 -11.94 -1.43 -4.96
N SER A 190 -12.44 -0.98 -3.81
CA SER A 190 -13.54 -0.02 -3.74
C SER A 190 -13.12 1.18 -2.90
N PHE A 191 -13.44 2.38 -3.37
CA PHE A 191 -13.11 3.64 -2.70
C PHE A 191 -14.37 4.41 -2.32
N LEU A 192 -14.33 5.17 -1.24
CA LEU A 192 -15.33 6.19 -0.94
C LEU A 192 -14.81 7.56 -1.39
N PRO A 193 -15.21 8.07 -2.57
CA PRO A 193 -14.62 9.29 -3.12
C PRO A 193 -14.84 10.50 -2.20
N GLY A 194 -13.80 11.30 -1.97
CA GLY A 194 -13.85 12.49 -1.12
C GLY A 194 -13.79 12.22 0.38
N SER A 195 -13.74 10.94 0.80
CA SER A 195 -13.62 10.57 2.22
C SER A 195 -12.32 11.07 2.85
N HIS A 196 -11.25 11.27 2.08
CA HIS A 196 -10.00 11.84 2.59
C HIS A 196 -10.14 13.26 3.14
N LEU A 197 -11.20 13.98 2.77
CA LEU A 197 -11.51 15.35 3.24
C LEU A 197 -12.50 15.36 4.42
N THR A 198 -13.13 14.22 4.73
CA THR A 198 -14.26 14.17 5.68
C THR A 198 -14.09 13.11 6.77
N ALA A 199 -13.19 12.14 6.56
CA ALA A 199 -12.87 11.06 7.48
C ALA A 199 -11.48 11.30 8.11
N PRO A 200 -11.39 11.90 9.30
CA PRO A 200 -10.09 12.10 9.93
C PRO A 200 -9.49 10.77 10.39
N ILE A 201 -8.17 10.79 10.54
CA ILE A 201 -7.42 9.71 11.16
C ILE A 201 -7.66 9.76 12.67
N THR A 202 -8.45 8.81 13.20
CA THR A 202 -8.85 8.77 14.63
C THR A 202 -7.99 7.84 15.47
N LYS A 203 -7.27 6.91 14.84
CA LYS A 203 -6.35 5.97 15.48
C LYS A 203 -5.12 5.76 14.61
N ARG A 204 -4.02 5.30 15.22
CA ARG A 204 -2.82 4.88 14.50
C ARG A 204 -2.31 3.54 15.00
N PHE A 205 -1.76 2.75 14.09
CA PHE A 205 -1.19 1.44 14.37
C PHE A 205 0.28 1.59 14.81
N ILE A 206 0.58 1.11 16.02
CA ILE A 206 1.86 1.32 16.68
C ILE A 206 2.52 0.02 17.13
N ARG A 207 3.84 0.05 17.31
CA ARG A 207 4.54 -0.91 18.16
C ARG A 207 4.19 -0.64 19.62
N LEU A 208 3.84 -1.69 20.35
CA LEU A 208 3.59 -1.57 21.78
C LEU A 208 4.92 -1.66 22.56
N PRO A 209 5.11 -0.88 23.64
CA PRO A 209 6.30 -0.95 24.48
C PRO A 209 6.61 -2.36 25.02
N GLU A 210 5.56 -3.14 25.29
CA GLU A 210 5.61 -4.53 25.77
C GLU A 210 5.86 -5.58 24.68
N GLY A 211 5.99 -5.15 23.41
CA GLY A 211 6.14 -6.03 22.25
C GLY A 211 4.84 -6.24 21.47
N GLY A 212 4.97 -6.59 20.19
CA GLY A 212 3.83 -6.67 19.26
C GLY A 212 3.32 -5.30 18.83
N THR A 213 2.04 -5.25 18.44
CA THR A 213 1.40 -4.06 17.87
C THR A 213 0.00 -3.84 18.41
N GLY A 214 -0.44 -2.60 18.41
CA GLY A 214 -1.81 -2.23 18.75
C GLY A 214 -2.23 -0.91 18.11
N PHE A 215 -3.38 -0.40 18.52
CA PHE A 215 -3.89 0.89 18.07
C PHE A 215 -3.85 1.93 19.19
N GLU A 216 -3.24 3.07 18.92
CA GLU A 216 -3.29 4.27 19.76
C GLU A 216 -4.38 5.20 19.23
N GLN A 217 -5.31 5.63 20.09
CA GLN A 217 -6.35 6.58 19.72
C GLN A 217 -5.76 8.00 19.65
N LEU A 218 -5.98 8.68 18.53
CA LEU A 218 -5.61 10.09 18.31
C LEU A 218 -6.72 11.04 18.73
N THR A 219 -7.97 10.58 18.62
CA THR A 219 -9.17 11.32 19.00
C THR A 219 -10.00 10.44 19.93
N PRO A 220 -10.50 10.97 21.07
CA PRO A 220 -11.43 10.23 21.92
C PRO A 220 -12.66 9.75 21.11
N PRO A 221 -13.17 8.52 21.29
CA PRO A 221 -14.31 8.00 20.54
C PRO A 221 -15.55 8.89 20.60
N GLU A 222 -15.76 9.59 21.72
CA GLU A 222 -16.88 10.52 21.91
C GLU A 222 -16.77 11.79 21.06
N GLN A 223 -15.56 12.09 20.58
CA GLN A 223 -15.22 13.26 19.75
C GLN A 223 -14.93 12.87 18.30
N ALA A 224 -14.91 11.56 17.99
CA ALA A 224 -14.75 11.09 16.63
C ALA A 224 -15.94 11.57 15.78
N PRO A 225 -15.71 12.21 14.63
CA PRO A 225 -16.80 12.59 13.76
C PRO A 225 -17.55 11.35 13.28
N LYS A 226 -18.81 11.57 12.87
CA LYS A 226 -19.62 10.50 12.28
C LYS A 226 -18.90 9.89 11.09
N GLN A 227 -19.13 8.60 10.88
CA GLN A 227 -18.60 7.94 9.70
C GLN A 227 -19.02 8.69 8.44
N PRO A 228 -18.11 8.86 7.47
CA PRO A 228 -18.40 9.58 6.25
C PRO A 228 -19.55 8.89 5.51
N GLU A 229 -20.51 9.69 5.07
CA GLU A 229 -21.62 9.21 4.24
C GLU A 229 -21.18 9.15 2.77
N GLY A 230 -21.70 8.19 2.02
CA GLY A 230 -21.54 8.14 0.56
C GLY A 230 -21.60 6.75 -0.02
N LYS A 231 -21.28 6.64 -1.31
CA LYS A 231 -21.32 5.39 -2.06
C LYS A 231 -19.91 4.98 -2.46
N TYR A 232 -19.56 3.73 -2.12
CA TYR A 232 -18.35 3.10 -2.61
C TYR A 232 -18.39 2.92 -4.13
N VAL A 233 -17.31 3.32 -4.80
CA VAL A 233 -17.08 3.13 -6.23
C VAL A 233 -16.10 1.97 -6.40
N LEU A 234 -16.52 0.96 -7.15
CA LEU A 234 -15.69 -0.20 -7.48
C LEU A 234 -14.74 0.14 -8.62
N GLU A 235 -13.44 -0.04 -8.41
CA GLU A 235 -12.40 0.30 -9.37
C GLU A 235 -11.79 -0.97 -10.00
N THR A 236 -12.36 -1.39 -11.13
CA THR A 236 -11.83 -2.52 -11.91
C THR A 236 -10.64 -2.07 -12.76
N CYS A 237 -9.61 -2.92 -12.84
CA CYS A 237 -8.34 -2.58 -13.48
C CYS A 237 -7.91 -3.67 -14.46
N MET A 238 -7.26 -3.26 -15.55
CA MET A 238 -6.54 -4.16 -16.45
C MET A 238 -5.07 -4.27 -16.02
N PRO A 239 -4.35 -5.34 -16.38
CA PRO A 239 -2.90 -5.41 -16.14
C PRO A 239 -2.19 -4.15 -16.66
N GLY A 240 -1.33 -3.56 -15.83
CA GLY A 240 -0.60 -2.33 -16.11
C GLY A 240 -1.32 -1.04 -15.68
N ASP A 241 -2.61 -1.10 -15.33
CA ASP A 241 -3.30 0.05 -14.74
C ASP A 241 -2.71 0.35 -13.34
N MET A 242 -2.53 1.63 -13.04
CA MET A 242 -2.13 2.11 -11.72
C MET A 242 -3.28 2.89 -11.06
N VAL A 243 -3.46 2.73 -9.75
CA VAL A 243 -4.33 3.54 -8.92
C VAL A 243 -3.46 4.28 -7.90
N VAL A 244 -3.50 5.61 -7.93
CA VAL A 244 -2.90 6.48 -6.92
C VAL A 244 -3.92 6.66 -5.80
N ILE A 245 -3.51 6.49 -4.55
CA ILE A 245 -4.37 6.41 -3.37
C ILE A 245 -3.89 7.43 -2.35
N HIS A 246 -4.73 8.40 -2.01
CA HIS A 246 -4.45 9.33 -0.92
C HIS A 246 -4.51 8.58 0.42
N GLY A 247 -3.54 8.78 1.31
CA GLY A 247 -3.43 7.98 2.54
C GLY A 247 -4.65 8.03 3.46
N SER A 248 -5.44 9.11 3.40
CA SER A 248 -6.68 9.27 4.17
C SER A 248 -7.96 8.80 3.46
N VAL A 249 -7.92 8.37 2.19
CA VAL A 249 -9.14 7.92 1.50
C VAL A 249 -9.56 6.55 2.04
N LEU A 250 -10.83 6.41 2.39
CA LEU A 250 -11.39 5.12 2.78
C LEU A 250 -11.49 4.20 1.58
N HIS A 251 -10.95 3.00 1.73
CA HIS A 251 -10.97 1.98 0.70
C HIS A 251 -10.97 0.57 1.30
N LYS A 252 -11.40 -0.40 0.48
CA LYS A 252 -11.54 -1.82 0.86
C LYS A 252 -11.39 -2.75 -0.34
N SER A 253 -11.30 -4.05 -0.08
CA SER A 253 -11.46 -5.08 -1.13
C SER A 253 -12.17 -6.33 -0.62
N GLU A 254 -13.15 -6.80 -1.36
CA GLU A 254 -13.92 -8.02 -1.03
C GLU A 254 -13.07 -9.29 -1.23
N ARG A 255 -13.47 -10.40 -0.59
CA ARG A 255 -12.79 -11.70 -0.75
C ARG A 255 -12.69 -12.12 -2.22
N ASN A 256 -11.59 -12.76 -2.61
CA ASN A 256 -11.50 -13.40 -3.92
C ASN A 256 -12.21 -14.75 -3.89
N LEU A 257 -13.42 -14.82 -4.46
CA LEU A 257 -14.21 -16.05 -4.57
C LEU A 257 -14.02 -16.76 -5.91
N SER A 258 -13.24 -16.17 -6.82
CA SER A 258 -13.00 -16.69 -8.15
C SER A 258 -11.93 -17.80 -8.17
N LEU A 259 -11.76 -18.41 -9.35
CA LEU A 259 -10.71 -19.41 -9.62
C LEU A 259 -9.39 -18.79 -10.10
N ARG A 260 -9.30 -17.46 -10.19
CA ARG A 260 -8.09 -16.75 -10.66
C ARG A 260 -7.48 -15.96 -9.51
N THR A 261 -6.16 -15.83 -9.51
CA THR A 261 -5.45 -14.90 -8.64
C THR A 261 -5.78 -13.46 -9.00
N ARG A 262 -5.34 -12.53 -8.15
CA ARG A 262 -5.31 -11.10 -8.46
C ARG A 262 -4.01 -10.53 -7.94
N PHE A 263 -2.92 -10.72 -8.69
CA PHE A 263 -1.64 -10.11 -8.34
C PHE A 263 -1.69 -8.60 -8.55
N ALA A 264 -1.18 -7.88 -7.56
CA ALA A 264 -0.94 -6.45 -7.63
C ALA A 264 0.38 -6.13 -6.94
N TYR A 265 1.13 -5.18 -7.51
CA TYR A 265 2.27 -4.56 -6.84
C TYR A 265 1.81 -3.25 -6.21
N THR A 266 2.22 -2.96 -4.99
CA THR A 266 1.93 -1.68 -4.36
C THR A 266 3.15 -1.16 -3.61
N PHE A 267 3.31 0.15 -3.58
CA PHE A 267 4.24 0.81 -2.68
C PHE A 267 3.63 2.09 -2.15
N HIS A 268 4.16 2.57 -1.03
CA HIS A 268 3.73 3.80 -0.39
C HIS A 268 4.91 4.75 -0.29
N MET A 269 4.64 6.02 -0.50
CA MET A 269 5.57 7.10 -0.18
C MET A 269 4.99 8.00 0.92
N ILE A 270 5.88 8.65 1.65
CA ILE A 270 5.55 9.67 2.66
C ILE A 270 6.42 10.91 2.43
N GLU A 271 6.03 12.01 3.04
CA GLU A 271 6.85 13.20 3.11
C GLU A 271 8.01 13.01 4.10
N SER A 272 9.20 13.46 3.74
CA SER A 272 10.37 13.39 4.62
C SER A 272 10.47 14.59 5.59
N PRO A 273 11.24 14.48 6.69
CA PRO A 273 11.55 15.62 7.55
C PRO A 273 12.26 16.75 6.77
N PRO A 274 12.03 18.04 7.13
CA PRO A 274 11.25 18.52 8.27
C PRO A 274 9.75 18.71 7.98
N TYR A 275 9.27 18.33 6.79
CA TYR A 275 7.92 18.67 6.33
C TYR A 275 6.84 17.78 6.97
N ALA A 276 7.18 16.54 7.32
CA ALA A 276 6.34 15.69 8.17
C ALA A 276 7.19 14.91 9.18
N VAL A 277 6.61 14.64 10.35
CA VAL A 277 7.22 13.81 11.39
C VAL A 277 6.83 12.35 11.16
N TYR A 278 7.83 11.48 10.99
CA TYR A 278 7.66 10.02 11.01
C TYR A 278 7.90 9.53 12.45
N ASP A 279 6.86 9.01 13.10
CA ASP A 279 6.88 8.69 14.52
C ASP A 279 7.60 7.35 14.78
N GLU A 280 8.43 7.31 15.84
CA GLU A 280 9.18 6.11 16.26
C GLU A 280 8.27 4.95 16.72
N LYS A 281 7.00 5.25 17.02
CA LYS A 281 5.99 4.24 17.34
C LYS A 281 5.44 3.51 16.12
N ASN A 282 5.67 3.99 14.89
CA ASN A 282 5.17 3.29 13.70
C ASN A 282 5.68 1.85 13.66
N TRP A 283 4.82 0.91 13.25
CA TRP A 283 5.18 -0.50 13.18
C TRP A 283 6.37 -0.74 12.25
N LEU A 284 6.49 0.00 11.16
CA LEU A 284 7.63 -0.01 10.27
C LEU A 284 8.61 1.06 10.75
N GLN A 285 9.89 0.73 10.83
CA GLN A 285 10.95 1.69 11.10
C GLN A 285 12.08 1.46 10.10
N PRO A 286 12.68 2.53 9.54
CA PRO A 286 13.86 2.38 8.71
C PRO A 286 15.03 1.86 9.55
N THR A 287 15.95 1.14 8.93
CA THR A 287 17.20 0.75 9.60
C THR A 287 18.32 1.70 9.21
N LEU A 288 19.39 1.76 10.02
CA LEU A 288 20.57 2.56 9.67
C LEU A 288 21.20 2.12 8.34
N GLN A 289 21.10 0.82 8.02
CA GLN A 289 21.63 0.25 6.80
C GLN A 289 20.72 0.48 5.59
N MET A 290 19.42 0.70 5.82
CA MET A 290 18.43 0.90 4.76
C MET A 290 17.45 2.00 5.17
N PRO A 291 17.87 3.29 5.12
CA PRO A 291 16.95 4.41 5.25
C PRO A 291 15.97 4.44 4.07
N PHE A 292 14.87 5.18 4.19
CA PHE A 292 13.93 5.35 3.09
C PHE A 292 14.58 6.10 1.91
N SER A 293 14.57 5.50 0.72
CA SER A 293 15.07 6.15 -0.48
C SER A 293 14.16 7.28 -0.95
N HIS A 294 14.76 8.37 -1.39
CA HIS A 294 14.03 9.45 -2.06
C HIS A 294 13.50 8.98 -3.42
N ILE A 295 12.23 9.27 -3.69
CA ILE A 295 11.57 8.94 -4.96
C ILE A 295 12.05 9.89 -6.07
N LEU A 296 12.23 11.17 -5.74
CA LEU A 296 12.66 12.21 -6.67
C LEU A 296 14.16 12.47 -6.55
N ASP A 297 14.81 12.67 -7.70
CA ASP A 297 16.23 13.07 -7.74
C ASP A 297 16.43 14.51 -7.25
N VAL A 298 15.40 15.35 -7.42
CA VAL A 298 15.36 16.75 -6.97
C VAL A 298 13.99 16.99 -6.33
N PRO A 299 13.95 17.52 -5.09
CA PRO A 299 12.69 17.86 -4.43
C PRO A 299 11.82 18.85 -5.22
N ASN A 300 10.51 18.74 -5.05
CA ASN A 300 9.55 19.72 -5.56
C ASN A 300 9.73 21.05 -4.84
N THR A 301 9.87 22.15 -5.58
CA THR A 301 9.97 23.51 -5.01
C THR A 301 8.65 24.04 -4.46
N THR A 302 7.52 23.44 -4.85
CA THR A 302 6.19 23.83 -4.42
C THR A 302 5.34 22.59 -4.18
N VAL A 303 4.64 22.57 -3.05
CA VAL A 303 3.59 21.59 -2.73
C VAL A 303 2.22 22.24 -2.84
N VAL A 304 1.22 21.44 -3.20
CA VAL A 304 -0.17 21.87 -3.18
C VAL A 304 -0.90 21.03 -2.14
N PRO A 305 -1.38 21.63 -1.04
CA PRO A 305 -2.15 20.93 -0.04
C PRO A 305 -3.35 20.25 -0.69
N VAL A 306 -3.45 18.94 -0.52
CA VAL A 306 -4.67 18.18 -0.78
C VAL A 306 -5.19 17.89 0.61
N GLY A 307 -6.35 18.48 0.93
CA GLY A 307 -6.74 18.81 2.30
C GLY A 307 -6.64 17.69 3.35
N ALA A 308 -6.66 18.12 4.60
CA ALA A 308 -7.12 17.36 5.76
C ALA A 308 -8.17 18.20 6.49
#